data_AF-A0A1H7HY95-F1
#
_entry.id   AF-A0A1H7HY95-F1
#
_cell.length_a   1.000
_cell.length_b   1.000
_cell.length_c   1.000
_cell.angle_alpha   90.00
_cell.angle_beta   90.00
_cell.angle_gamma   90.00
#
_symmetry.space_group_name_H-M   'P 1'
#
loop_
_entity.id
_entity.type
_entity.pdbx_description
1 polymer ?
#
loop_
_entity_poly.entity_id
_entity_poly.type
_entity_poly.pdbx_seq_one_letter_code
_entity_poly.pdbx_strand_id
1 'polypeptide(L)'
;MDVKGRLTLDDDGAVVSAALGGAGLAYLSEWNVSDALRTGQLVQVLGDWTPAEPGVCLYYPAHRHAPASLRALVALIRENLSRVQK
;
A
#
# COMPACT_ATOMS: atom_id res chain seq x y z
N MET A 1 13.82 9.85 -10.63
CA MET A 1 14.80 10.73 -9.98
C MET A 1 15.87 9.85 -9.40
N ASP A 2 17.13 10.06 -9.75
CA ASP A 2 18.23 9.36 -9.09
C ASP A 2 18.54 10.09 -7.78
N VAL A 3 18.38 9.40 -6.65
CA VAL A 3 18.57 9.97 -5.32
C VAL A 3 19.89 9.43 -4.78
N LYS A 4 20.79 10.33 -4.35
CA LYS A 4 22.05 9.93 -3.69
C LYS A 4 21.77 9.40 -2.28
N GLY A 5 21.23 8.20 -2.19
CA GLY A 5 21.03 7.45 -0.95
C GLY A 5 22.13 6.41 -0.74
N ARG A 6 22.28 5.94 0.51
CA ARG A 6 23.13 4.78 0.84
C ARG A 6 22.59 3.47 0.28
N LEU A 7 21.30 3.43 -0.05
CA LEU A 7 20.59 2.27 -0.55
C LEU A 7 19.40 2.74 -1.39
N THR A 8 19.25 2.20 -2.58
CA THR A 8 18.12 2.43 -3.48
C THR A 8 17.56 1.07 -3.88
N LEU A 9 16.27 0.86 -3.68
CA LEU A 9 15.55 -0.38 -3.94
C LEU A 9 14.26 -0.05 -4.70
N ASP A 10 13.81 -0.96 -5.55
CA ASP A 10 12.63 -0.83 -6.40
C ASP A 10 11.51 -1.83 -6.05
N ASP A 11 11.70 -2.61 -4.98
CA ASP A 11 10.74 -3.59 -4.47
C ASP A 11 10.39 -3.30 -3.01
N ASP A 12 9.08 -3.26 -2.70
CA ASP A 12 8.57 -2.98 -1.36
C ASP A 12 9.06 -3.99 -0.32
N GLY A 13 9.13 -5.28 -0.68
CA GLY A 13 9.59 -6.34 0.23
C GLY A 13 11.05 -6.18 0.64
N ALA A 14 11.90 -5.81 -0.32
CA ALA A 14 13.30 -5.47 -0.06
C ALA A 14 13.42 -4.23 0.84
N VAL A 15 12.61 -3.19 0.62
CA VAL A 15 12.60 -1.98 1.45
C VAL A 15 12.14 -2.28 2.88
N VAL A 16 11.09 -3.09 3.07
CA VAL A 16 10.64 -3.53 4.40
C VAL A 16 11.75 -4.28 5.14
N SER A 17 12.41 -5.22 4.45
CA SER A 17 13.51 -5.99 5.04
C SER A 17 14.68 -5.10 5.44
N ALA A 18 15.02 -4.09 4.62
CA ALA A 18 16.05 -3.12 4.93
C ALA A 18 15.68 -2.23 6.14
N ALA A 19 14.42 -1.79 6.24
CA ALA A 19 13.93 -1.00 7.37
C ALA A 19 13.98 -1.81 8.68
N LEU A 20 13.50 -3.06 8.66
CA LEU A 20 13.59 -3.98 9.79
C LEU A 20 15.05 -4.29 10.20
N GLY A 21 15.95 -4.31 9.22
CA GLY A 21 17.41 -4.44 9.43
C GLY A 21 18.11 -3.17 9.89
N GLY A 22 17.40 -2.06 10.10
CA GLY A 22 17.97 -0.80 10.59
C GLY A 22 18.75 0.00 9.53
N ALA A 23 18.47 -0.20 8.24
CA ALA A 23 19.13 0.53 7.16
C ALA A 23 18.78 2.03 7.11
N GLY A 24 17.68 2.44 7.75
CA GLY A 24 17.24 3.83 7.84
C GLY A 24 15.73 3.99 7.85
N LEU A 25 15.26 5.16 7.40
CA LEU A 25 13.83 5.45 7.22
C LEU A 25 13.35 4.93 5.87
N ALA A 26 12.12 4.43 5.84
CA ALA A 26 11.44 3.98 4.62
C ALA A 26 10.07 4.64 4.51
N TYR A 27 9.69 5.01 3.30
CA TYR A 27 8.34 5.47 2.97
C TYR A 27 7.59 4.30 2.31
N LEU A 28 6.68 3.70 3.06
CA LEU A 28 5.96 2.49 2.71
C LEU A 28 4.49 2.67 3.08
N SER A 29 3.60 2.01 2.35
CA SER A 29 2.18 2.00 2.73
C SER A 29 1.95 1.04 3.90
N GLU A 30 1.00 1.39 4.76
CA GLU A 30 0.77 0.76 6.07
C GLU A 30 0.39 -0.72 5.97
N TRP A 31 -0.34 -1.11 4.93
CA TRP A 31 -0.70 -2.50 4.64
C TRP A 31 0.50 -3.47 4.61
N ASN A 32 1.67 -3.02 4.14
CA ASN A 32 2.88 -3.85 4.04
C ASN A 32 3.62 -4.01 5.37
N VAL A 33 3.40 -3.09 6.31
CA VAL A 33 4.16 -3.01 7.57
C VAL A 33 3.27 -3.06 8.82
N SER A 34 1.97 -3.30 8.67
CA SER A 34 0.99 -3.28 9.77
C SER A 34 1.39 -4.23 10.91
N ASP A 35 1.88 -5.43 10.57
CA ASP A 35 2.37 -6.38 11.57
C ASP A 35 3.60 -5.88 12.31
N ALA A 36 4.57 -5.31 11.58
CA ALA A 36 5.80 -4.78 12.17
C ALA A 36 5.56 -3.52 13.02
N LEU A 37 4.57 -2.70 12.67
CA LEU A 37 4.11 -1.57 13.48
C LEU A 37 3.43 -2.07 14.75
N ARG A 38 2.55 -3.07 14.63
CA ARG A 38 1.82 -3.67 15.76
C ARG A 38 2.77 -4.35 16.77
N THR A 39 3.83 -5.01 16.30
CA THR A 39 4.83 -5.64 17.16
C THR A 39 5.88 -4.66 17.70
N GLY A 40 5.87 -3.41 17.24
CA GLY A 40 6.86 -2.39 17.62
C GLY A 40 8.24 -2.59 16.99
N GLN A 41 8.36 -3.48 15.99
CA GLN A 41 9.59 -3.64 15.21
C GLN A 41 9.84 -2.44 14.29
N LEU A 42 8.78 -1.77 13.85
CA LEU A 42 8.82 -0.48 13.18
C LEU A 42 8.00 0.54 13.98
N VAL A 43 8.36 1.81 13.82
CA VAL A 43 7.64 2.93 14.42
C VAL A 43 7.36 3.95 13.33
N GLN A 44 6.12 4.43 13.26
CA GLN A 44 5.75 5.52 12.37
C GLN A 44 6.41 6.82 12.84
N VAL A 45 7.12 7.48 11.93
CA VAL A 45 7.68 8.81 12.14
C VAL A 45 7.08 9.78 11.13
N LEU A 46 7.12 11.09 11.42
CA LEU A 46 6.61 12.12 10.52
C LEU A 46 5.12 11.93 10.15
N GLY A 47 4.30 11.45 11.10
CA GLY A 47 2.86 11.23 10.89
C GLY A 47 2.13 12.49 10.42
N ASP A 48 2.50 13.66 10.97
CA ASP A 48 1.94 14.96 10.57
C ASP A 48 2.19 15.32 9.10
N TRP A 49 3.18 14.68 8.47
CA TRP A 49 3.56 14.89 7.08
C TRP A 49 3.07 13.77 6.15
N THR A 50 2.35 12.78 6.70
CA THR A 50 1.88 11.59 5.99
C THR A 50 0.35 11.57 6.00
N PRO A 51 -0.32 12.25 5.04
CA PRO A 51 -1.77 12.22 4.97
C PRO A 51 -2.27 10.80 4.68
N ALA A 52 -3.49 10.50 5.12
CA ALA A 52 -4.12 9.20 4.87
C ALA A 52 -4.19 8.91 3.37
N GLU A 53 -3.77 7.70 2.99
CA GLU A 53 -3.81 7.26 1.61
C GLU A 53 -5.28 7.13 1.15
N PRO A 54 -5.67 7.66 -0.03
CA PRO A 54 -7.06 7.65 -0.50
C PRO A 54 -7.60 6.24 -0.82
N GLY A 55 -6.79 5.20 -0.61
CA GLY A 55 -7.11 3.82 -0.89
C GLY A 55 -6.90 3.44 -2.36
N VAL A 56 -7.07 2.15 -2.64
CA VAL A 56 -6.89 1.59 -3.98
C VAL A 56 -8.13 1.83 -4.82
N CYS A 57 -7.94 2.32 -6.05
CA CYS A 57 -9.01 2.48 -7.03
C CYS A 57 -8.93 1.40 -8.12
N LEU A 58 -10.07 0.86 -8.53
CA LEU A 58 -10.17 0.01 -9.72
C LEU A 58 -10.44 0.89 -10.95
N TYR A 59 -9.44 1.04 -11.82
CA TYR A 59 -9.54 1.80 -13.06
C TYR A 59 -9.91 0.90 -14.24
N TYR A 60 -10.95 1.27 -14.99
CA TYR A 60 -11.35 0.62 -16.22
C TYR A 60 -11.88 1.65 -17.23
N PRO A 61 -11.74 1.41 -18.55
CA PRO A 61 -12.21 2.36 -19.55
C PRO A 61 -13.74 2.55 -19.45
N ALA A 62 -14.19 3.80 -19.58
CA ALA A 62 -15.59 4.15 -19.63
C ALA A 62 -16.21 3.73 -20.97
N HIS A 63 -16.37 2.43 -21.20
CA HIS A 63 -17.20 1.94 -22.29
C HIS A 63 -18.66 2.22 -21.94
N ARG A 64 -19.42 2.76 -22.90
CA ARG A 64 -20.84 3.12 -22.75
C ARG A 64 -21.69 2.00 -22.12
N HIS A 65 -21.26 0.75 -22.22
CA HIS A 65 -21.74 -0.37 -21.42
C HIS A 65 -20.56 -1.24 -20.94
N ALA A 66 -20.23 -1.19 -19.64
CA ALA A 66 -19.28 -2.13 -19.04
C ALA A 66 -19.78 -3.59 -19.24
N PRO A 67 -18.94 -4.54 -19.69
CA PRO A 67 -19.34 -5.93 -19.85
C PRO A 67 -19.94 -6.52 -18.56
N ALA A 68 -20.89 -7.46 -18.68
CA ALA A 68 -21.53 -8.07 -17.52
C ALA A 68 -20.54 -8.75 -16.57
N SER A 69 -19.49 -9.37 -17.12
CA SER A 69 -18.39 -9.97 -16.36
C SER A 69 -17.61 -8.95 -15.52
N LEU A 70 -17.30 -7.77 -16.09
CA LEU A 70 -16.62 -6.70 -15.35
C LEU A 70 -17.49 -6.16 -14.21
N ARG A 71 -18.79 -5.99 -14.44
CA ARG A 71 -19.72 -5.56 -13.38
C ARG A 71 -19.79 -6.59 -12.25
N ALA A 72 -19.85 -7.88 -12.58
CA ALA A 72 -19.85 -8.95 -11.59
C ALA A 72 -18.55 -8.97 -10.77
N LEU A 73 -17.40 -8.81 -11.43
CA LEU A 73 -16.09 -8.71 -10.75
C LEU A 73 -16.03 -7.48 -9.83
N VAL A 74 -16.45 -6.31 -10.30
CA VAL A 74 -16.49 -5.07 -9.48
C VAL A 74 -17.37 -5.27 -8.26
N ALA A 75 -18.54 -5.89 -8.42
CA ALA A 75 -19.44 -6.19 -7.31
C ALA A 75 -18.78 -7.14 -6.30
N LEU A 76 -18.13 -8.20 -6.77
CA LEU A 76 -17.40 -9.15 -5.93
C LEU A 76 -16.26 -8.46 -5.16
N ILE A 77 -15.45 -7.63 -5.82
CA ILE A 77 -14.35 -6.90 -5.17
C ILE A 77 -14.89 -5.97 -4.08
N ARG A 78 -15.97 -5.24 -4.36
CA ARG A 78 -16.62 -4.35 -3.36
C ARG A 78 -17.15 -5.11 -2.15
N GLU A 79 -17.78 -6.26 -2.39
CA GLU A 79 -18.26 -7.13 -1.30
C GLU A 79 -17.09 -7.60 -0.42
N ASN A 80 -15.98 -8.04 -1.02
CA ASN A 80 -14.81 -8.50 -0.26
C ASN A 80 -14.12 -7.36 0.50
N LEU A 81 -13.99 -6.17 -0.09
CA LEU A 81 -13.42 -5.01 0.60
C LEU A 81 -14.25 -4.62 1.84
N SER A 82 -15.58 -4.72 1.77
CA SER A 82 -16.45 -4.45 2.93
C SER A 82 -16.29 -5.45 4.07
N ARG A 83 -15.79 -6.66 3.77
CA ARG A 83 -15.52 -7.72 4.75
C ARG A 83 -14.14 -7.61 5.40
N VAL A 84 -13.18 -6.98 4.72
CA VAL A 84 -11.79 -6.82 5.21
C VAL A 84 -11.63 -5.60 6.12
N GLN A 85 -12.49 -4.59 5.99
CA GLN A 85 -12.48 -3.38 6.84
C GLN A 85 -13.32 -3.52 8.14
N LYS A 86 -13.83 -4.71 8.46
CA LYS A 86 -14.65 -4.97 9.66
C LYS A 86 -13.95 -5.97 10.56
#